data_AF-A0A417XRU6-F1
#
_entry.id   AF-A0A417XRU6-F1
#
_cell.length_a   1.000
_cell.length_b   1.000
_cell.length_c   1.000
_cell.angle_alpha   90.00
_cell.angle_beta   90.00
_cell.angle_gamma   90.00
#
_symmetry.space_group_name_H-M   'P 1'
#
loop_
_entity.id
_entity.type
_entity.pdbx_description
1 polymer ?
#
loop_
_entity_poly.entity_id
_entity_poly.type
_entity_poly.pdbx_seq_one_letter_code
_entity_poly.pdbx_strand_id
1 'polypeptide(L)'
;MKQLTWSRMTATVLATAVLVVGFVLLAPTSLGGTATWVSTTGNSMEPRISDGDLVIVRASNTYAVGEVVAYDSADLHQMVLHRVTSIDDGRYTFRGDHNDFYDPEQPTRQQLLGKELVRIPSGGIWLDRLTHPAVLGVLAFALLAAGGTALDVKRRRRHRRKSRAMSQHAASTRTPRRAAGWAPWLRTTVAIGSIAGAIGLLLGAVSWTRPTTELETATAQSERTMRFSYHAEVPPSPAYDSTRVTSPAPIFRKVTEELDLRYSYRGDPGTVTVAAELSTANGWRSHMPLQKAVSFDDRDYTGTVELDAKRLEARAQAAADAIGIPSDQVDVAVVATITTADGDVFAPRLTFALTPTQLTLVGGNASLTVADTTATDRATRADNTLGIGDYQVSVSALRTASILLALTGLLTLGLLGLVTGRRSTNEAAAIKRRYAPILLHVEPVTSPPGRPVIDVTDFPALARLAERYGLLVMHWTRSDVETYIVHDDGITYRYRTSTNPSPASTSTSTTSAVPTST
;
A
#
# COMPACT_ATOMS: atom_id res chain seq x y z
N MET A 1 -16.83 42.00 -0.75
CA MET A 1 -15.52 41.28 -0.82
C MET A 1 -15.21 40.39 0.41
N LYS A 2 -15.72 40.66 1.63
CA LYS A 2 -15.49 39.83 2.85
C LYS A 2 -16.09 38.40 2.82
N GLN A 3 -17.19 38.17 2.11
CA GLN A 3 -17.81 36.82 2.06
C GLN A 3 -17.03 35.84 1.16
N LEU A 4 -16.34 36.35 0.13
CA LEU A 4 -15.63 35.53 -0.84
C LEU A 4 -14.38 34.84 -0.25
N THR A 5 -13.74 35.46 0.75
CA THR A 5 -12.55 34.90 1.41
C THR A 5 -12.91 33.85 2.46
N TRP A 6 -14.04 34.02 3.16
CA TRP A 6 -14.50 33.06 4.18
C TRP A 6 -14.93 31.73 3.54
N SER A 7 -15.67 31.80 2.42
CA SER A 7 -16.09 30.64 1.63
C SER A 7 -14.90 29.82 1.13
N ARG A 8 -13.83 30.48 0.64
CA ARG A 8 -12.62 29.79 0.14
C ARG A 8 -11.85 29.08 1.25
N MET A 9 -11.82 29.63 2.46
CA MET A 9 -11.08 29.05 3.59
C MET A 9 -11.80 27.86 4.21
N THR A 10 -13.13 27.93 4.38
CA THR A 10 -13.94 26.78 4.81
C THR A 10 -13.90 25.66 3.75
N ALA A 11 -13.92 26.02 2.47
CA ALA A 11 -13.78 25.06 1.38
C ALA A 11 -12.42 24.32 1.43
N THR A 12 -11.33 24.99 1.80
CA THR A 12 -10.00 24.36 1.85
C THR A 12 -9.91 23.33 2.98
N VAL A 13 -10.40 23.64 4.18
CA VAL A 13 -10.42 22.72 5.32
C VAL A 13 -11.34 21.54 5.05
N LEU A 14 -12.54 21.81 4.51
CA LEU A 14 -13.49 20.77 4.15
C LEU A 14 -12.93 19.85 3.06
N ALA A 15 -12.30 20.42 2.01
CA ALA A 15 -11.65 19.65 0.95
C ALA A 15 -10.52 18.77 1.51
N THR A 16 -9.72 19.30 2.44
CA THR A 16 -8.65 18.52 3.09
C THR A 16 -9.23 17.38 3.93
N ALA A 17 -10.29 17.63 4.71
CA ALA A 17 -10.97 16.59 5.49
C ALA A 17 -11.59 15.51 4.60
N VAL A 18 -12.22 15.89 3.49
CA VAL A 18 -12.76 14.96 2.50
C VAL A 18 -11.65 14.13 1.85
N LEU A 19 -10.51 14.72 1.51
CA LEU A 19 -9.35 13.99 0.98
C LEU A 19 -8.81 12.98 2.00
N VAL A 20 -8.70 13.36 3.27
CA VAL A 20 -8.25 12.45 4.35
C VAL A 20 -9.23 11.29 4.54
N VAL A 21 -10.53 11.57 4.64
CA VAL A 21 -11.56 10.54 4.82
C VAL A 21 -11.64 9.63 3.59
N GLY A 22 -11.61 10.19 2.38
CA GLY A 22 -11.58 9.44 1.14
C GLY A 22 -10.35 8.54 1.05
N PHE A 23 -9.19 9.04 1.46
CA PHE A 23 -7.96 8.25 1.54
C PHE A 23 -8.09 7.08 2.53
N VAL A 24 -8.64 7.30 3.73
CA VAL A 24 -8.83 6.24 4.73
C VAL A 24 -9.80 5.16 4.24
N LEU A 25 -10.90 5.55 3.57
CA LEU A 25 -11.90 4.61 3.05
C LEU A 25 -11.41 3.79 1.84
N LEU A 26 -10.52 4.38 1.04
CA LEU A 26 -9.92 3.76 -0.14
C LEU A 26 -8.48 3.33 0.10
N ALA A 27 -8.06 3.25 1.37
CA ALA A 27 -6.70 2.92 1.73
C ALA A 27 -6.35 1.53 1.17
N PRO A 28 -5.17 1.39 0.53
CA PRO A 28 -4.71 0.10 0.07
C PRO A 28 -4.63 -0.92 1.20
N THR A 29 -4.77 -2.21 0.89
CA THR A 29 -4.62 -3.34 1.81
C THR A 29 -3.23 -3.40 2.43
N SER A 30 -2.22 -2.97 1.69
CA SER A 30 -0.87 -2.74 2.20
C SER A 30 -0.81 -1.67 3.30
N LEU A 31 -1.78 -0.77 3.38
CA LEU A 31 -1.89 0.23 4.44
C LEU A 31 -2.87 -0.18 5.57
N GLY A 32 -3.29 -1.44 5.62
CA GLY A 32 -4.33 -1.93 6.54
C GLY A 32 -5.75 -1.56 6.13
N GLY A 33 -5.94 -1.06 4.90
CA GLY A 33 -7.24 -0.77 4.33
C GLY A 33 -7.90 -1.97 3.63
N THR A 34 -8.98 -1.72 2.91
CA THR A 34 -9.80 -2.79 2.28
C THR A 34 -9.69 -2.83 0.75
N ALA A 35 -8.93 -1.91 0.16
CA ALA A 35 -8.85 -1.75 -1.29
C ALA A 35 -7.48 -2.16 -1.83
N THR A 36 -7.35 -2.54 -3.09
CA THR A 36 -6.07 -2.74 -3.76
C THR A 36 -6.01 -1.80 -4.95
N TRP A 37 -4.87 -1.11 -5.12
CA TRP A 37 -4.67 -0.14 -6.20
C TRP A 37 -3.90 -0.81 -7.33
N VAL A 38 -4.52 -0.89 -8.50
CA VAL A 38 -3.96 -1.54 -9.69
C VAL A 38 -3.73 -0.47 -10.75
N SER A 39 -2.47 -0.22 -11.09
CA SER A 39 -2.14 0.57 -12.28
C SER A 39 -2.24 -0.34 -13.49
N THR A 40 -3.00 0.08 -14.50
CA THR A 40 -3.21 -0.74 -15.70
C THR A 40 -2.08 -0.50 -16.69
N THR A 41 -1.62 -1.59 -17.31
CA THR A 41 -0.62 -1.58 -18.37
C THR A 41 -1.11 -2.42 -19.53
N GLY A 42 -1.07 -1.86 -20.74
CA GLY A 42 -1.52 -2.53 -21.97
C GLY A 42 -2.97 -2.26 -22.34
N ASN A 43 -3.49 -3.02 -23.31
CA ASN A 43 -4.77 -2.76 -23.99
C ASN A 43 -5.87 -3.80 -23.72
N SER A 44 -5.62 -4.83 -22.90
CA SER A 44 -6.52 -5.99 -22.78
C SER A 44 -7.93 -5.65 -22.25
N MET A 45 -8.07 -4.52 -21.55
CA MET A 45 -9.35 -4.05 -20.99
C MET A 45 -9.94 -2.83 -21.73
N GLU A 46 -9.42 -2.50 -22.91
CA GLU A 46 -9.98 -1.45 -23.74
C GLU A 46 -11.37 -1.80 -24.30
N PRO A 47 -12.23 -0.79 -24.58
CA PRO A 47 -11.99 0.65 -24.42
C PRO A 47 -12.35 1.18 -23.02
N ARG A 48 -12.84 0.32 -22.12
CA ARG A 48 -13.32 0.78 -20.81
C ARG A 48 -12.16 1.13 -19.88
N ILE A 49 -11.09 0.36 -19.86
CA ILE A 49 -9.92 0.64 -19.03
C ILE A 49 -8.74 0.72 -19.96
N SER A 50 -8.09 1.88 -19.97
CA SER A 50 -6.96 2.15 -20.85
C SER A 50 -5.64 2.05 -20.11
N ASP A 51 -4.55 1.95 -20.87
CA ASP A 51 -3.19 2.04 -20.35
C ASP A 51 -2.99 3.32 -19.50
N GLY A 52 -2.40 3.16 -18.31
CA GLY A 52 -2.14 4.27 -17.38
C GLY A 52 -3.32 4.70 -16.50
N ASP A 53 -4.47 4.02 -16.57
CA ASP A 53 -5.56 4.19 -15.61
C ASP A 53 -5.19 3.62 -14.22
N LEU A 54 -5.85 4.13 -13.19
CA LEU A 54 -5.79 3.56 -11.84
C LEU A 54 -7.13 2.92 -11.52
N VAL A 55 -7.12 1.62 -11.27
CA VAL A 55 -8.30 0.85 -10.88
C VAL A 55 -8.16 0.47 -9.41
N ILE A 56 -9.15 0.88 -8.62
CA ILE A 56 -9.24 0.49 -7.22
C ILE A 56 -10.17 -0.71 -7.15
N VAL A 57 -9.65 -1.85 -6.69
CA VAL A 57 -10.41 -3.08 -6.46
C VAL A 57 -10.65 -3.30 -4.97
N ARG A 58 -11.71 -4.01 -4.60
CA ARG A 58 -12.03 -4.35 -3.21
C ARG A 58 -12.35 -5.83 -3.10
N ALA A 59 -11.77 -6.48 -2.10
CA ALA A 59 -12.06 -7.88 -1.79
C ALA A 59 -13.57 -8.06 -1.51
N SER A 60 -14.16 -9.08 -2.14
CA SER A 60 -15.58 -9.39 -1.99
C SER A 60 -15.76 -10.86 -1.60
N ASN A 61 -16.82 -11.14 -0.84
CA ASN A 61 -17.17 -12.52 -0.52
C ASN A 61 -17.83 -13.25 -1.70
N THR A 62 -18.38 -12.50 -2.63
CA THR A 62 -19.05 -13.01 -3.82
C THR A 62 -18.62 -12.20 -5.04
N TYR A 63 -18.42 -12.90 -6.14
CA TYR A 63 -18.09 -12.35 -7.44
C TYR A 63 -19.10 -12.89 -8.45
N ALA A 64 -19.53 -12.05 -9.39
CA ALA A 64 -20.55 -12.37 -10.37
C ALA A 64 -20.01 -12.30 -11.80
N VAL A 65 -20.65 -13.04 -12.70
CA VAL A 65 -20.40 -12.95 -14.14
C VAL A 65 -20.63 -11.51 -14.61
N GLY A 66 -19.68 -11.00 -15.40
CA GLY A 66 -19.66 -9.63 -15.90
C GLY A 66 -18.89 -8.64 -15.01
N GLU A 67 -18.48 -9.00 -13.79
CA GLU A 67 -17.64 -8.14 -12.96
C GLU A 67 -16.18 -8.15 -13.45
N VAL A 68 -15.49 -7.00 -13.31
CA VAL A 68 -14.04 -6.91 -13.54
C VAL A 68 -13.34 -7.16 -12.22
N VAL A 69 -12.42 -8.13 -12.20
CA VAL A 69 -11.77 -8.63 -10.99
C VAL A 69 -10.28 -8.70 -11.24
N ALA A 70 -9.51 -8.28 -10.23
CA ALA A 70 -8.08 -8.49 -10.18
C ALA A 70 -7.79 -9.84 -9.53
N TYR A 71 -6.92 -10.63 -10.14
CA TYR A 71 -6.42 -11.89 -9.59
C TYR A 71 -4.91 -12.00 -9.79
N ASP A 72 -4.25 -12.83 -8.97
CA ASP A 72 -2.83 -13.12 -9.14
C ASP A 72 -2.68 -14.31 -10.07
N SER A 73 -2.05 -14.12 -11.24
CA SER A 73 -1.87 -15.20 -12.20
C SER A 73 -0.62 -16.00 -11.86
N ALA A 74 -0.77 -17.30 -11.65
CA ALA A 74 0.35 -18.20 -11.43
C ALA A 74 1.22 -18.31 -12.69
N ASP A 75 0.60 -18.30 -13.87
CA ASP A 75 1.28 -18.50 -15.16
C ASP A 75 2.08 -17.25 -15.59
N LEU A 76 1.51 -16.07 -15.40
CA LEU A 76 2.13 -14.81 -15.81
C LEU A 76 2.97 -14.15 -14.71
N HIS A 77 2.96 -14.71 -13.49
CA HIS A 77 3.62 -14.18 -12.30
C HIS A 77 3.33 -12.69 -12.01
N GLN A 78 2.18 -12.21 -12.44
CA GLN A 78 1.75 -10.81 -12.33
C GLN A 78 0.25 -10.72 -12.00
N MET A 79 -0.16 -9.56 -11.48
CA MET A 79 -1.57 -9.28 -11.25
C MET A 79 -2.26 -9.02 -12.59
N VAL A 80 -3.36 -9.72 -12.85
CA VAL A 80 -4.18 -9.58 -14.05
C VAL A 80 -5.54 -9.02 -13.66
N LEU A 81 -6.07 -8.12 -14.48
CA LEU A 81 -7.38 -7.49 -14.28
C LEU A 81 -8.25 -7.79 -15.49
N HIS A 82 -9.19 -8.73 -15.38
CA HIS A 82 -10.07 -9.14 -16.48
C HIS A 82 -11.53 -9.32 -16.03
N ARG A 83 -12.45 -9.51 -16.99
CA ARG A 83 -13.87 -9.69 -16.73
C ARG A 83 -14.22 -11.16 -16.55
N VAL A 84 -15.01 -11.47 -15.53
CA VAL A 84 -15.56 -12.82 -15.30
C VAL A 84 -16.58 -13.14 -16.38
N THR A 85 -16.38 -14.24 -17.13
CA THR A 85 -17.31 -14.69 -18.18
C THR A 85 -18.14 -15.90 -17.77
N SER A 86 -17.59 -16.81 -16.97
CA SER A 86 -18.32 -17.95 -16.38
C SER A 86 -17.78 -18.30 -14.99
N ILE A 87 -18.58 -19.03 -14.22
CA ILE A 87 -18.23 -19.55 -12.91
C ILE A 87 -18.68 -21.01 -12.87
N ASP A 88 -17.74 -21.94 -12.86
CA ASP A 88 -17.98 -23.38 -12.98
C ASP A 88 -17.26 -24.11 -11.84
N ASP A 89 -17.99 -24.87 -11.01
CA ASP A 89 -17.45 -25.60 -9.85
C ASP A 89 -16.54 -24.78 -8.92
N GLY A 90 -16.86 -23.49 -8.74
CA GLY A 90 -16.10 -22.57 -7.89
C GLY A 90 -14.82 -22.01 -8.53
N ARG A 91 -14.58 -22.30 -9.81
CA ARG A 91 -13.54 -21.73 -10.65
C ARG A 91 -14.09 -20.61 -11.52
N TYR A 92 -13.26 -19.61 -11.77
CA TYR A 92 -13.65 -18.40 -12.51
C TYR A 92 -12.95 -18.38 -13.86
N THR A 93 -13.72 -18.22 -14.93
CA THR A 93 -13.16 -17.99 -16.27
C THR A 93 -13.09 -16.50 -16.53
N PHE A 94 -11.93 -16.03 -17.01
CA PHE A 94 -11.66 -14.63 -17.28
C PHE A 94 -11.44 -14.35 -18.77
N ARG A 95 -11.76 -13.13 -19.18
CA ARG A 95 -11.44 -12.60 -20.50
C ARG A 95 -11.25 -11.09 -20.42
N GLY A 96 -10.21 -10.60 -21.08
CA GLY A 96 -10.02 -9.16 -21.30
C GLY A 96 -11.09 -8.60 -22.25
N ASP A 97 -11.61 -7.41 -21.98
CA ASP A 97 -12.66 -6.77 -22.80
C ASP A 97 -12.24 -6.59 -24.27
N HIS A 98 -10.94 -6.41 -24.53
CA HIS A 98 -10.37 -6.26 -25.87
C HIS A 98 -9.91 -7.60 -26.48
N ASN A 99 -9.71 -8.63 -25.65
CA ASN A 99 -9.17 -9.92 -26.10
C ASN A 99 -10.25 -10.74 -26.82
N ASP A 100 -9.87 -11.53 -27.82
CA ASP A 100 -10.72 -12.51 -28.52
C ASP A 100 -10.62 -13.93 -27.95
N PHE A 101 -9.69 -14.16 -27.01
CA PHE A 101 -9.47 -15.42 -26.32
C PHE A 101 -9.82 -15.34 -24.83
N TYR A 102 -10.04 -16.50 -24.20
CA TYR A 102 -10.20 -16.64 -22.75
C TYR A 102 -8.85 -16.86 -22.08
N ASP A 103 -8.72 -16.42 -20.83
CA ASP A 103 -7.55 -16.71 -20.03
C ASP A 103 -7.46 -18.22 -19.79
N PRO A 104 -6.27 -18.85 -19.94
CA PRO A 104 -6.10 -20.28 -19.73
C PRO A 104 -6.23 -20.67 -18.26
N GLU A 105 -5.89 -19.76 -17.34
CA GLU A 105 -5.95 -19.98 -15.91
C GLU A 105 -7.38 -19.81 -15.38
N GLN A 106 -7.84 -20.77 -14.57
CA GLN A 106 -9.15 -20.75 -13.92
C GLN A 106 -9.00 -20.70 -12.40
N PRO A 107 -8.67 -19.52 -11.84
CA PRO A 107 -8.39 -19.38 -10.42
C PRO A 107 -9.66 -19.61 -9.59
N THR A 108 -9.45 -20.09 -8.37
CA THR A 108 -10.49 -20.21 -7.35
C THR A 108 -10.71 -18.87 -6.65
N ARG A 109 -11.81 -18.73 -5.88
CA ARG A 109 -12.12 -17.51 -5.13
C ARG A 109 -10.95 -17.00 -4.27
N GLN A 110 -10.13 -17.90 -3.71
CA GLN A 110 -9.04 -17.54 -2.81
C GLN A 110 -7.89 -16.80 -3.53
N GLN A 111 -7.78 -16.95 -4.84
CA GLN A 111 -6.77 -16.31 -5.69
C GLN A 111 -7.24 -14.95 -6.23
N LEU A 112 -8.50 -14.57 -5.97
CA LEU A 112 -9.07 -13.29 -6.40
C LEU A 112 -8.75 -12.20 -5.38
N LEU A 113 -8.11 -11.12 -5.83
CA LEU A 113 -7.72 -9.98 -5.01
C LEU A 113 -8.90 -9.05 -4.70
N GLY A 114 -9.82 -8.89 -5.65
CA GLY A 114 -10.97 -8.02 -5.48
C GLY A 114 -11.62 -7.60 -6.78
N LYS A 115 -12.85 -7.11 -6.67
CA LYS A 115 -13.60 -6.56 -7.81
C LYS A 115 -13.41 -5.07 -7.93
N GLU A 116 -13.46 -4.57 -9.15
CA GLU A 116 -13.39 -3.15 -9.45
C GLU A 116 -14.47 -2.36 -8.70
N LEU A 117 -14.03 -1.34 -7.96
CA LEU A 117 -14.89 -0.38 -7.28
C LEU A 117 -14.94 0.95 -8.05
N VAL A 118 -13.78 1.46 -8.44
CA VAL A 118 -13.68 2.73 -9.18
C VAL A 118 -12.47 2.74 -10.10
N ARG A 119 -12.68 3.29 -11.30
CA ARG A 119 -11.65 3.61 -12.28
C ARG A 119 -11.37 5.10 -12.27
N ILE A 120 -10.10 5.48 -12.21
CA ILE A 120 -9.64 6.85 -12.33
C ILE A 120 -8.85 6.97 -13.65
N PRO A 121 -9.42 7.62 -14.68
CA PRO A 121 -8.74 7.81 -15.96
C PRO A 121 -7.38 8.49 -15.79
N SER A 122 -6.34 7.93 -16.39
CA SER A 122 -4.94 8.39 -16.27
C SER A 122 -4.42 8.48 -14.81
N GLY A 123 -5.11 7.84 -13.86
CA GLY A 123 -4.77 7.92 -12.44
C GLY A 123 -3.43 7.28 -12.12
N GLY A 124 -3.03 6.23 -12.84
CA GLY A 124 -1.74 5.54 -12.66
C GLY A 124 -0.58 6.46 -13.00
N ILE A 125 -0.70 7.23 -14.09
CA ILE A 125 0.29 8.21 -14.53
C ILE A 125 0.48 9.32 -13.49
N TRP A 126 -0.61 9.84 -12.92
CA TRP A 126 -0.52 10.89 -11.89
C TRP A 126 0.02 10.35 -10.57
N LEU A 127 -0.37 9.12 -10.20
CA LEU A 127 0.15 8.46 -9.02
C LEU A 127 1.66 8.27 -9.12
N ASP A 128 2.16 7.77 -10.26
CA ASP A 128 3.60 7.61 -10.53
C ASP A 128 4.35 8.95 -10.43
N ARG A 129 3.85 10.00 -11.08
CA ARG A 129 4.45 11.35 -11.00
C ARG A 129 4.47 11.93 -9.58
N LEU A 130 3.37 11.82 -8.83
CA LEU A 130 3.26 12.41 -7.48
C LEU A 130 4.08 11.64 -6.45
N THR A 131 4.26 10.34 -6.67
CA THR A 131 5.07 9.48 -5.81
C THR A 131 6.54 9.43 -6.24
N HIS A 132 6.89 10.12 -7.33
CA HIS A 132 8.24 10.19 -7.82
C HIS A 132 9.19 10.85 -6.79
N PRO A 133 10.36 10.27 -6.48
CA PRO A 133 11.22 10.72 -5.39
C PRO A 133 11.66 12.19 -5.51
N ALA A 134 11.90 12.66 -6.74
CA ALA A 134 12.27 14.05 -7.00
C ALA A 134 11.14 15.02 -6.62
N VAL A 135 9.89 14.68 -6.94
CA VAL A 135 8.71 15.51 -6.61
C VAL A 135 8.51 15.56 -5.10
N LEU A 136 8.58 14.41 -4.43
CA LEU A 136 8.50 14.33 -2.96
C LEU A 136 9.62 15.12 -2.28
N GLY A 137 10.84 15.07 -2.80
CA GLY A 137 11.98 15.85 -2.30
C GLY A 137 11.78 17.36 -2.41
N VAL A 138 11.27 17.85 -3.55
CA VAL A 138 10.94 19.26 -3.76
C VAL A 138 9.82 19.70 -2.79
N LEU A 139 8.78 18.88 -2.61
CA LEU A 139 7.70 19.17 -1.66
C LEU A 139 8.22 19.20 -0.21
N ALA A 140 9.10 18.28 0.18
CA ALA A 140 9.71 18.26 1.51
C ALA A 140 10.53 19.52 1.76
N PHE A 141 11.34 19.92 0.78
CA PHE A 141 12.11 21.17 0.85
C PHE A 141 11.19 22.39 0.98
N ALA A 142 10.10 22.45 0.21
CA ALA A 142 9.12 23.53 0.27
C ALA A 142 8.43 23.60 1.64
N LEU A 143 8.05 22.46 2.23
CA LEU A 143 7.48 22.39 3.59
C LEU A 143 8.46 22.92 4.63
N LEU A 144 9.73 22.51 4.56
CA LEU A 144 10.77 22.96 5.48
C LEU A 144 11.07 24.46 5.33
N ALA A 145 11.12 24.97 4.09
CA ALA A 145 11.32 26.39 3.81
C ALA A 145 10.16 27.24 4.35
N ALA A 146 8.92 26.81 4.15
CA ALA A 146 7.73 27.46 4.70
C ALA A 146 7.74 27.48 6.24
N GLY A 147 8.07 26.36 6.89
CA GLY A 147 8.21 26.26 8.34
C GLY A 147 9.37 27.10 8.91
N GLY A 148 10.49 27.23 8.19
CA GLY A 148 11.65 28.04 8.59
C GLY A 148 11.34 29.54 8.63
N THR A 149 10.55 30.05 7.69
CA THR A 149 10.13 31.47 7.70
C THR A 149 9.23 31.81 8.90
N ALA A 150 8.49 30.84 9.45
CA ALA A 150 7.69 31.01 10.66
C ALA A 150 8.56 31.17 11.93
N LEU A 151 9.81 30.69 11.93
CA LEU A 151 10.76 30.81 13.03
C LEU A 151 11.65 32.07 12.91
N ASP A 152 12.00 32.49 11.69
CA ASP A 152 13.04 33.50 11.45
C ASP A 152 12.62 34.98 11.62
N VAL A 153 11.35 35.25 11.96
CA VAL A 153 10.86 36.61 12.25
C VAL A 153 11.57 37.26 13.47
N LYS A 154 12.30 36.48 14.29
CA LYS A 154 12.95 36.97 15.51
C LYS A 154 14.44 37.33 15.34
N ARG A 155 15.14 36.88 14.29
CA ARG A 155 16.61 37.00 14.22
C ARG A 155 17.13 38.25 13.50
N ARG A 156 16.38 38.83 12.55
CA ARG A 156 16.78 40.05 11.82
C ARG A 156 16.73 41.37 12.62
N ARG A 157 16.22 41.38 13.86
CA ARG A 157 16.18 42.59 14.71
C ARG A 157 17.34 42.74 15.71
N ARG A 158 18.17 41.71 15.92
CA ARG A 158 19.35 41.84 16.81
C ARG A 158 20.58 42.44 16.12
N HIS A 159 20.75 42.25 14.81
CA HIS A 159 21.92 42.80 14.10
C HIS A 159 21.81 44.29 13.73
N ARG A 160 20.61 44.87 13.66
CA ARG A 160 20.44 46.31 13.39
C ARG A 160 20.46 47.21 14.63
N ARG A 161 20.60 46.62 15.83
CA ARG A 161 20.57 47.34 17.12
C ARG A 161 21.96 47.64 17.70
N LYS A 162 23.05 47.18 17.05
CA LYS A 162 24.43 47.52 17.42
C LYS A 162 25.05 48.70 16.64
N SER A 163 24.33 49.28 15.67
CA SER A 163 24.87 50.36 14.80
C SER A 163 24.28 51.75 15.05
N ARG A 164 23.43 51.96 16.07
CA ARG A 164 22.89 53.29 16.34
C ARG A 164 22.57 53.47 17.82
N ALA A 165 23.62 53.67 18.59
CA ALA A 165 23.54 54.17 19.96
C ALA A 165 24.42 55.43 20.04
N MET A 166 23.92 56.54 19.51
CA MET A 166 24.27 57.88 19.96
C MET A 166 23.25 58.88 19.42
N SER A 167 22.62 59.57 20.37
CA SER A 167 21.94 60.88 20.30
C SER A 167 20.47 60.89 20.76
N GLN A 168 20.35 61.21 22.06
CA GLN A 168 19.48 62.22 22.65
C GLN A 168 17.99 61.93 22.92
N HIS A 169 17.62 62.42 24.11
CA HIS A 169 16.34 62.36 24.79
C HIS A 169 15.22 63.08 24.02
N ALA A 170 14.05 62.43 23.95
CA ALA A 170 12.76 63.09 24.07
C ALA A 170 11.78 62.08 24.66
N ALA A 171 11.18 62.46 25.79
CA ALA A 171 10.18 61.68 26.48
C ALA A 171 8.96 61.42 25.57
N SER A 172 8.70 60.14 25.34
CA SER A 172 7.46 59.61 24.82
C SER A 172 7.46 58.15 25.25
N THR A 173 6.62 57.81 26.22
CA THR A 173 6.29 56.44 26.61
C THR A 173 5.60 55.75 25.43
N ARG A 174 6.40 55.40 24.41
CA ARG A 174 6.03 54.42 23.40
C ARG A 174 5.98 53.07 24.09
N THR A 175 4.81 52.69 24.58
CA THR A 175 4.48 51.27 24.68
C THR A 175 4.69 50.68 23.28
N PRO A 176 5.61 49.73 23.08
CA PRO A 176 5.70 49.08 21.79
C PRO A 176 4.43 48.24 21.66
N ARG A 177 3.44 48.76 20.92
CA ARG A 177 2.33 47.94 20.43
C ARG A 177 2.97 46.70 19.83
N ARG A 178 2.77 45.55 20.50
CA ARG A 178 3.16 44.24 20.02
C ARG A 178 2.60 44.15 18.61
N ALA A 179 3.44 44.34 17.60
CA ALA A 179 3.13 43.88 16.26
C ALA A 179 2.76 42.42 16.48
N ALA A 180 1.49 42.09 16.22
CA ALA A 180 0.88 40.83 16.60
C ALA A 180 1.66 39.67 15.98
N GLY A 181 2.69 39.22 16.69
CA GLY A 181 3.40 37.98 16.44
C GLY A 181 2.48 36.85 16.86
N TRP A 182 2.49 35.77 16.09
CA TRP A 182 1.66 34.61 16.39
C TRP A 182 1.86 34.16 17.84
N ALA A 183 0.80 33.65 18.47
CA ALA A 183 0.90 33.07 19.79
C ALA A 183 2.01 32.00 19.76
N PRO A 184 2.88 31.91 20.79
CA PRO A 184 4.03 31.01 20.77
C PRO A 184 3.66 29.56 20.46
N TRP A 185 2.53 29.08 21.00
CA TRP A 185 2.01 27.73 20.78
C TRP A 185 1.66 27.45 19.31
N LEU A 186 1.13 28.46 18.59
CA LEU A 186 0.76 28.29 17.18
C LEU A 186 2.02 28.16 16.29
N ARG A 187 3.12 28.82 16.66
CA ARG A 187 4.40 28.70 15.93
C ARG A 187 5.02 27.33 16.14
N THR A 188 4.96 26.80 17.36
CA THR A 188 5.44 25.45 17.66
C THR A 188 4.61 24.39 16.97
N THR A 189 3.27 24.51 16.93
CA THR A 189 2.41 23.55 16.23
C THR A 189 2.67 23.54 14.72
N VAL A 190 2.83 24.71 14.10
CA VAL A 190 3.16 24.81 12.67
C VAL A 190 4.55 24.26 12.37
N ALA A 191 5.54 24.53 13.22
CA ALA A 191 6.89 24.00 13.05
C ALA A 191 6.90 22.46 13.18
N ILE A 192 6.25 21.91 14.21
CA ILE A 192 6.13 20.46 14.42
C ILE A 192 5.40 19.81 13.24
N GLY A 193 4.28 20.37 12.79
CA GLY A 193 3.54 19.84 11.63
C GLY A 193 4.33 19.91 10.33
N SER A 194 5.09 20.98 10.09
CA SER A 194 5.94 21.10 8.91
C SER A 194 7.09 20.08 8.93
N ILE A 195 7.69 19.85 10.09
CA ILE A 195 8.73 18.82 10.28
C ILE A 195 8.14 17.42 10.09
N ALA A 196 6.99 17.13 10.69
CA ALA A 196 6.28 15.87 10.51
C ALA A 196 5.95 15.63 9.03
N GLY A 197 5.42 16.62 8.33
CA GLY A 197 5.14 16.54 6.89
C GLY A 197 6.39 16.30 6.04
N ALA A 198 7.51 16.97 6.36
CA ALA A 198 8.78 16.77 5.67
C ALA A 198 9.34 15.36 5.90
N ILE A 199 9.29 14.85 7.14
CA ILE A 199 9.66 13.46 7.47
C ILE A 199 8.76 12.50 6.69
N GLY A 200 7.45 12.77 6.64
CA GLY A 200 6.50 12.00 5.85
C GLY A 200 6.90 11.89 4.39
N LEU A 201 7.17 13.02 3.72
CA LEU A 201 7.59 13.03 2.33
C LEU A 201 8.93 12.32 2.08
N LEU A 202 9.89 12.42 3.01
CA LEU A 202 11.16 11.69 2.91
C LEU A 202 10.97 10.17 3.05
N LEU A 203 10.15 9.72 4.00
CA LEU A 203 9.77 8.31 4.13
C LEU A 203 9.00 7.82 2.90
N GLY A 204 8.16 8.67 2.32
CA GLY A 204 7.48 8.40 1.05
C GLY A 204 8.47 8.18 -0.08
N ALA A 205 9.46 9.06 -0.23
CA ALA A 205 10.48 8.92 -1.27
C ALA A 205 11.25 7.59 -1.16
N VAL A 206 11.62 7.18 0.06
CA VAL A 206 12.33 5.89 0.26
C VAL A 206 11.40 4.69 0.02
N SER A 207 10.18 4.72 0.57
CA SER A 207 9.26 3.58 0.50
C SER A 207 8.61 3.38 -0.88
N TRP A 208 8.51 4.41 -1.72
CA TRP A 208 8.04 4.26 -3.11
C TRP A 208 9.14 3.85 -4.08
N THR A 209 10.43 3.98 -3.73
CA THR A 209 11.53 3.44 -4.55
C THR A 209 11.71 1.93 -4.43
N ARG A 210 11.03 1.30 -3.48
CA ARG A 210 11.10 -0.16 -3.26
C ARG A 210 9.75 -0.80 -3.52
N PRO A 211 9.70 -1.99 -4.15
CA PRO A 211 8.45 -2.73 -4.28
C PRO A 211 7.97 -3.14 -2.88
N THR A 212 6.65 -3.24 -2.70
CA THR A 212 6.05 -3.67 -1.42
C THR A 212 6.26 -5.16 -1.16
N THR A 213 6.49 -5.93 -2.21
CA THR A 213 6.69 -7.38 -2.17
C THR A 213 8.01 -7.71 -2.87
N GLU A 214 8.77 -8.62 -2.29
CA GLU A 214 9.98 -9.17 -2.87
C GLU A 214 9.78 -10.66 -3.12
N LEU A 215 10.28 -11.17 -4.26
CA LEU A 215 10.26 -12.60 -4.53
C LEU A 215 11.37 -13.24 -3.71
N GLU A 216 10.99 -13.92 -2.64
CA GLU A 216 11.91 -14.71 -1.82
C GLU A 216 11.89 -16.15 -2.34
N THR A 217 13.03 -16.63 -2.82
CA THR A 217 13.17 -18.04 -3.18
C THR A 217 13.26 -18.84 -1.89
N ALA A 218 12.11 -19.32 -1.43
CA ALA A 218 12.05 -20.25 -0.33
C ALA A 218 12.23 -21.65 -0.89
N THR A 219 13.29 -22.34 -0.45
CA THR A 219 13.45 -23.76 -0.71
C THR A 219 12.40 -24.51 0.11
N ALA A 220 11.27 -24.84 -0.53
CA ALA A 220 10.23 -25.64 0.08
C ALA A 220 10.62 -27.12 -0.09
N GLN A 221 10.69 -27.85 1.02
CA GLN A 221 10.88 -29.30 0.98
C GLN A 221 9.60 -29.93 0.44
N SER A 222 9.74 -30.84 -0.52
CA SER A 222 8.64 -31.61 -1.08
C SER A 222 7.89 -32.37 0.04
N GLU A 223 6.57 -32.20 0.12
CA GLU A 223 5.71 -32.91 1.09
C GLU A 223 5.39 -34.36 0.66
N ARG A 224 5.95 -34.82 -0.46
CA ARG A 224 5.69 -36.15 -1.03
C ARG A 224 6.31 -37.23 -0.14
N THR A 225 5.50 -38.19 0.29
CA THR A 225 5.96 -39.32 1.10
C THR A 225 5.37 -40.64 0.61
N MET A 226 6.17 -41.71 0.71
CA MET A 226 5.75 -43.08 0.44
C MET A 226 6.01 -43.93 1.67
N ARG A 227 5.00 -44.69 2.10
CA ARG A 227 5.16 -45.73 3.13
C ARG A 227 4.95 -47.09 2.52
N PHE A 228 5.86 -48.00 2.79
CA PHE A 228 5.77 -49.40 2.44
C PHE A 228 5.42 -50.22 3.68
N SER A 229 4.67 -51.29 3.47
CA SER A 229 4.43 -52.34 4.44
C SER A 229 4.27 -53.64 3.68
N TYR A 230 4.76 -54.73 4.24
CA TYR A 230 4.62 -56.02 3.58
C TYR A 230 4.09 -57.04 4.56
N HIS A 231 3.40 -58.05 4.03
CA HIS A 231 2.95 -59.18 4.80
C HIS A 231 2.91 -60.46 3.97
N ALA A 232 3.07 -61.59 4.63
CA ALA A 232 2.90 -62.90 4.05
C ALA A 232 2.04 -63.76 4.98
N GLU A 233 1.15 -64.54 4.39
CA GLU A 233 0.47 -65.63 5.10
C GLU A 233 1.42 -66.83 5.19
N VAL A 234 1.49 -67.43 6.38
CA VAL A 234 2.37 -68.55 6.67
C VAL A 234 1.60 -69.65 7.40
N PRO A 235 1.86 -70.93 7.08
CA PRO A 235 1.33 -72.02 7.89
C PRO A 235 1.92 -71.96 9.31
N PRO A 236 1.19 -72.45 10.33
CA PRO A 236 1.73 -72.59 11.68
C PRO A 236 3.06 -73.35 11.67
N SER A 237 4.12 -72.72 12.15
CA SER A 237 5.45 -73.30 12.17
C SER A 237 6.28 -72.76 13.33
N PRO A 238 7.30 -73.48 13.82
CA PRO A 238 8.21 -72.96 14.84
C PRO A 238 9.04 -71.74 14.41
N ALA A 239 8.97 -71.35 13.13
CA ALA A 239 9.69 -70.18 12.61
C ALA A 239 8.95 -68.87 12.90
N TYR A 240 7.62 -68.91 13.11
CA TYR A 240 6.80 -67.73 13.40
C TYR A 240 5.74 -68.03 14.46
N ASP A 241 5.56 -67.12 15.42
CA ASP A 241 4.55 -67.23 16.46
C ASP A 241 3.11 -66.97 15.96
N SER A 242 2.96 -66.42 14.76
CA SER A 242 1.69 -66.08 14.10
C SER A 242 1.58 -66.72 12.71
N THR A 243 0.35 -66.85 12.21
CA THR A 243 0.08 -67.28 10.82
C THR A 243 0.23 -66.16 9.79
N ARG A 244 0.58 -64.96 10.24
CA ARG A 244 0.80 -63.79 9.38
C ARG A 244 2.07 -63.07 9.82
N VAL A 245 3.01 -62.94 8.89
CA VAL A 245 4.28 -62.23 9.09
C VAL A 245 4.14 -60.84 8.52
N THR A 246 4.62 -59.82 9.22
CA THR A 246 4.54 -58.42 8.78
C THR A 246 5.91 -57.75 8.83
N SER A 247 6.08 -56.70 8.03
CA SER A 247 7.28 -55.86 8.06
C SER A 247 7.60 -55.37 9.47
N PRO A 248 8.87 -55.36 9.92
CA PRO A 248 10.12 -55.60 9.18
C PRO A 248 10.64 -57.05 9.25
N ALA A 249 9.82 -58.03 9.65
CA ALA A 249 10.32 -59.38 9.91
C ALA A 249 10.90 -60.02 8.63
N PRO A 250 11.96 -60.86 8.75
CA PRO A 250 12.50 -61.60 7.63
C PRO A 250 11.51 -62.67 7.16
N ILE A 251 11.48 -62.95 5.86
CA ILE A 251 10.65 -63.99 5.27
C ILE A 251 11.50 -65.24 5.00
N PHE A 252 11.30 -66.30 5.77
CA PHE A 252 11.92 -67.61 5.56
C PHE A 252 11.27 -68.36 4.41
N ARG A 253 12.05 -68.60 3.35
CA ARG A 253 11.58 -69.08 2.05
C ARG A 253 11.05 -70.51 2.04
N LYS A 254 11.47 -71.34 3.00
CA LYS A 254 10.92 -72.70 3.17
C LYS A 254 9.47 -72.69 3.66
N VAL A 255 9.01 -71.58 4.24
CA VAL A 255 7.67 -71.44 4.82
C VAL A 255 6.73 -70.75 3.85
N THR A 256 7.18 -69.67 3.20
CA THR A 256 6.44 -68.96 2.15
C THR A 256 7.40 -68.30 1.16
N GLU A 257 6.99 -68.24 -0.11
CA GLU A 257 7.72 -67.54 -1.18
C GLU A 257 6.93 -66.35 -1.75
N GLU A 258 5.69 -66.16 -1.30
CA GLU A 258 4.78 -65.10 -1.74
C GLU A 258 4.66 -64.03 -0.68
N LEU A 259 4.74 -62.76 -1.10
CA LEU A 259 4.68 -61.60 -0.23
C LEU A 259 3.81 -60.50 -0.85
N ASP A 260 2.83 -60.01 -0.09
CA ASP A 260 2.03 -58.85 -0.46
C ASP A 260 2.69 -57.57 0.05
N LEU A 261 3.19 -56.74 -0.88
CA LEU A 261 3.74 -55.43 -0.60
C LEU A 261 2.68 -54.36 -0.84
N ARG A 262 2.26 -53.71 0.23
CA ARG A 262 1.39 -52.54 0.21
C ARG A 262 2.23 -51.26 0.26
N TYR A 263 1.89 -50.30 -0.58
CA TYR A 263 2.50 -48.98 -0.60
C TYR A 263 1.41 -47.90 -0.50
N SER A 264 1.63 -46.90 0.35
CA SER A 264 0.75 -45.74 0.51
C SER A 264 1.51 -44.46 0.22
N TYR A 265 1.09 -43.76 -0.83
CA TYR A 265 1.63 -42.50 -1.29
C TYR A 265 0.77 -41.35 -0.76
N ARG A 266 1.43 -40.28 -0.31
CA ARG A 266 0.83 -38.99 0.01
C ARG A 266 1.57 -37.90 -0.75
N GLY A 267 0.90 -37.21 -1.65
CA GLY A 267 1.50 -36.18 -2.50
C GLY A 267 0.55 -35.72 -3.61
N ASP A 268 1.08 -35.16 -4.69
CA ASP A 268 0.27 -34.68 -5.81
C ASP A 268 -0.20 -35.85 -6.72
N PRO A 269 -1.40 -35.75 -7.32
CA PRO A 269 -1.98 -36.80 -8.16
C PRO A 269 -1.15 -37.07 -9.42
N GLY A 270 -1.32 -38.25 -9.99
CA GLY A 270 -0.54 -38.65 -11.16
C GLY A 270 -0.68 -40.11 -11.53
N THR A 271 0.40 -40.65 -12.09
CA THR A 271 0.49 -42.05 -12.50
C THR A 271 1.53 -42.78 -11.68
N VAL A 272 1.19 -43.97 -11.18
CA VAL A 272 2.13 -44.84 -10.47
C VAL A 272 2.44 -46.08 -11.30
N THR A 273 3.72 -46.44 -11.34
CA THR A 273 4.22 -47.71 -11.87
C THR A 273 5.08 -48.37 -10.81
N VAL A 274 5.04 -49.71 -10.73
CA VAL A 274 5.84 -50.45 -9.75
C VAL A 274 6.64 -51.53 -10.45
N ALA A 275 7.93 -51.59 -10.18
CA ALA A 275 8.84 -52.57 -10.73
C ALA A 275 9.85 -53.08 -9.70
N ALA A 276 10.33 -54.29 -9.91
CA ALA A 276 11.47 -54.85 -9.21
C ALA A 276 12.74 -54.71 -10.06
N GLU A 277 13.74 -54.06 -9.51
CA GLU A 277 15.11 -54.04 -10.02
C GLU A 277 15.94 -55.07 -9.25
N LEU A 278 16.33 -56.13 -9.94
CA LEU A 278 17.24 -57.15 -9.44
C LEU A 278 18.67 -56.71 -9.71
N SER A 279 19.55 -56.90 -8.73
CA SER A 279 20.99 -56.69 -8.92
C SER A 279 21.83 -57.65 -8.08
N THR A 280 23.04 -57.90 -8.54
CA THR A 280 24.01 -58.80 -7.88
C THR A 280 25.36 -58.11 -7.78
N ALA A 281 26.22 -58.59 -6.86
CA ALA A 281 27.53 -57.97 -6.59
C ALA A 281 28.48 -57.97 -7.80
N ASN A 282 28.28 -58.89 -8.76
CA ASN A 282 29.04 -58.96 -10.02
C ASN A 282 28.61 -57.88 -11.06
N GLY A 283 27.65 -57.02 -10.73
CA GLY A 283 27.21 -55.91 -11.57
C GLY A 283 26.05 -56.23 -12.52
N TRP A 284 25.52 -57.46 -12.53
CA TRP A 284 24.31 -57.77 -13.29
C TRP A 284 23.09 -57.02 -12.72
N ARG A 285 22.21 -56.57 -13.62
CA ARG A 285 20.94 -55.92 -13.30
C ARG A 285 19.82 -56.42 -14.22
N SER A 286 18.62 -56.55 -13.69
CA SER A 286 17.41 -56.88 -14.46
C SER A 286 16.21 -56.11 -13.93
N HIS A 287 15.38 -55.59 -14.83
CA HIS A 287 14.16 -54.88 -14.49
C HIS A 287 12.94 -55.76 -14.76
N MET A 288 12.03 -55.88 -13.79
CA MET A 288 10.81 -56.69 -13.87
C MET A 288 9.59 -55.85 -13.47
N PRO A 289 8.65 -55.58 -14.39
CA PRO A 289 7.44 -54.84 -14.04
C PRO A 289 6.56 -55.69 -13.11
N LEU A 290 6.16 -55.12 -11.97
CA LEU A 290 5.24 -55.75 -11.01
C LEU A 290 3.80 -55.26 -11.23
N GLN A 291 3.64 -54.01 -11.63
CA GLN A 291 2.34 -53.38 -11.88
C GLN A 291 2.39 -52.53 -13.15
N LYS A 292 1.30 -52.52 -13.92
CA LYS A 292 1.11 -51.55 -15.01
C LYS A 292 0.86 -50.14 -14.46
N ALA A 293 1.00 -49.13 -15.30
CA ALA A 293 0.68 -47.75 -14.92
C ALA A 293 -0.79 -47.64 -14.48
N VAL A 294 -1.00 -47.03 -13.31
CA VAL A 294 -2.33 -46.72 -12.76
C VAL A 294 -2.39 -45.23 -12.44
N SER A 295 -3.40 -44.55 -12.98
CA SER A 295 -3.68 -43.14 -12.69
C SER A 295 -4.50 -43.00 -11.41
N PHE A 296 -4.27 -41.94 -10.66
CA PHE A 296 -5.01 -41.59 -9.45
C PHE A 296 -5.12 -40.06 -9.31
N ASP A 297 -6.27 -39.59 -8.81
CA ASP A 297 -6.61 -38.16 -8.73
C ASP A 297 -6.58 -37.61 -7.28
N ASP A 298 -6.50 -38.50 -6.29
CA ASP A 298 -6.45 -38.14 -4.87
C ASP A 298 -5.01 -37.89 -4.38
N ARG A 299 -4.87 -37.03 -3.35
CA ARG A 299 -3.56 -36.78 -2.70
C ARG A 299 -3.05 -37.97 -1.90
N ASP A 300 -3.94 -38.89 -1.53
CA ASP A 300 -3.61 -40.12 -0.83
C ASP A 300 -3.96 -41.30 -1.74
N TYR A 301 -2.95 -42.12 -2.09
CA TYR A 301 -3.13 -43.31 -2.91
C TYR A 301 -2.55 -44.53 -2.22
N THR A 302 -3.23 -45.68 -2.31
CA THR A 302 -2.71 -46.94 -1.79
C THR A 302 -2.83 -48.03 -2.85
N GLY A 303 -1.74 -48.76 -3.07
CA GLY A 303 -1.71 -49.93 -3.93
C GLY A 303 -1.07 -51.13 -3.23
N THR A 304 -1.28 -52.30 -3.82
CA THR A 304 -0.67 -53.55 -3.40
C THR A 304 -0.09 -54.24 -4.61
N VAL A 305 1.13 -54.77 -4.48
CA VAL A 305 1.78 -55.64 -5.47
C VAL A 305 2.23 -56.92 -4.80
N GLU A 306 2.10 -58.02 -5.53
CA GLU A 306 2.58 -59.32 -5.10
C GLU A 306 4.05 -59.49 -5.52
N LEU A 307 4.89 -59.92 -4.58
CA LEU A 307 6.27 -60.32 -4.81
C LEU A 307 6.39 -61.83 -4.65
N ASP A 308 6.76 -62.49 -5.74
CA ASP A 308 7.10 -63.92 -5.77
C ASP A 308 8.64 -64.08 -5.71
N ALA A 309 9.15 -64.45 -4.55
CA ALA A 309 10.58 -64.65 -4.30
C ALA A 309 11.18 -65.75 -5.20
N LYS A 310 10.41 -66.78 -5.54
CA LYS A 310 10.83 -67.88 -6.41
C LYS A 310 11.05 -67.38 -7.84
N ARG A 311 10.13 -66.55 -8.34
CA ARG A 311 10.24 -65.97 -9.68
C ARG A 311 11.43 -65.00 -9.78
N LEU A 312 11.69 -64.23 -8.73
CA LEU A 312 12.82 -63.30 -8.67
C LEU A 312 14.16 -64.06 -8.64
N GLU A 313 14.27 -65.11 -7.82
CA GLU A 313 15.46 -65.96 -7.79
C GLU A 313 15.67 -66.69 -9.12
N ALA A 314 14.61 -67.28 -9.71
CA ALA A 314 14.72 -67.99 -10.99
C ALA A 314 15.25 -67.07 -12.10
N ARG A 315 14.88 -65.78 -12.09
CA ARG A 315 15.41 -64.79 -13.03
C ARG A 315 16.91 -64.52 -12.81
N ALA A 316 17.35 -64.43 -11.56
CA ALA A 316 18.75 -64.23 -11.22
C ALA A 316 19.60 -65.48 -11.51
N GLN A 317 19.09 -66.68 -11.21
CA GLN A 317 19.77 -67.94 -11.51
C GLN A 317 19.94 -68.14 -13.01
N ALA A 318 18.92 -67.86 -13.82
CA ALA A 318 19.04 -67.92 -15.28
C ALA A 318 20.11 -66.95 -15.82
N ALA A 319 20.31 -65.80 -15.17
CA ALA A 319 21.40 -64.89 -15.50
C ALA A 319 22.76 -65.44 -15.03
N ALA A 320 22.84 -65.99 -13.83
CA ALA A 320 24.05 -66.62 -13.30
C ALA A 320 24.53 -67.78 -14.20
N ASP A 321 23.62 -68.63 -14.65
CA ASP A 321 23.89 -69.75 -15.57
C ASP A 321 24.40 -69.24 -16.93
N ALA A 322 23.86 -68.14 -17.43
CA ALA A 322 24.29 -67.53 -18.69
C ALA A 322 25.66 -66.82 -18.58
N ILE A 323 25.95 -66.21 -17.43
CA ILE A 323 27.21 -65.49 -17.16
C ILE A 323 28.31 -66.47 -16.74
N GLY A 324 27.96 -67.64 -16.20
CA GLY A 324 28.90 -68.60 -15.60
C GLY A 324 29.42 -68.16 -14.24
N ILE A 325 28.76 -67.21 -13.58
CA ILE A 325 29.12 -66.70 -12.25
C ILE A 325 27.91 -66.90 -11.33
N PRO A 326 27.97 -67.80 -10.33
CA PRO A 326 26.89 -67.99 -9.37
C PRO A 326 26.72 -66.73 -8.49
N SER A 327 25.51 -66.51 -7.99
CA SER A 327 25.20 -65.45 -7.04
C SER A 327 24.37 -65.99 -5.90
N ASP A 328 24.95 -66.05 -4.70
CA ASP A 328 24.28 -66.56 -3.50
C ASP A 328 23.33 -65.53 -2.85
N GLN A 329 23.41 -64.28 -3.31
CA GLN A 329 22.52 -63.19 -2.88
C GLN A 329 22.13 -62.32 -4.08
N VAL A 330 20.89 -61.87 -4.08
CA VAL A 330 20.32 -60.93 -5.06
C VAL A 330 19.69 -59.79 -4.29
N ASP A 331 20.07 -58.56 -4.63
CA ASP A 331 19.39 -57.38 -4.10
C ASP A 331 18.17 -57.09 -4.97
N VAL A 332 17.00 -57.04 -4.34
CA VAL A 332 15.70 -56.79 -4.96
C VAL A 332 15.23 -55.40 -4.53
N ALA A 333 15.33 -54.41 -5.41
CA ALA A 333 14.80 -53.07 -5.17
C ALA A 333 13.42 -52.92 -5.80
N VAL A 334 12.38 -52.78 -4.98
CA VAL A 334 11.04 -52.42 -5.44
C VAL A 334 10.98 -50.90 -5.57
N VAL A 335 10.75 -50.43 -6.78
CA VAL A 335 10.70 -49.01 -7.13
C VAL A 335 9.27 -48.67 -7.52
N ALA A 336 8.63 -47.80 -6.76
CA ALA A 336 7.31 -47.25 -7.08
C ALA A 336 7.51 -45.86 -7.68
N THR A 337 7.46 -45.74 -9.00
CA THR A 337 7.69 -44.47 -9.71
C THR A 337 6.36 -43.74 -9.89
N ILE A 338 6.25 -42.56 -9.29
CA ILE A 338 5.15 -41.62 -9.43
C ILE A 338 5.55 -40.52 -10.41
N THR A 339 4.74 -40.29 -11.43
CA THR A 339 4.87 -39.16 -12.36
C THR A 339 3.64 -38.28 -12.23
N THR A 340 3.81 -37.03 -11.79
CA THR A 340 2.71 -36.05 -11.66
C THR A 340 2.32 -35.47 -13.02
N ALA A 341 1.18 -34.78 -13.08
CA ALA A 341 0.72 -34.11 -14.31
C ALA A 341 1.72 -33.06 -14.82
N ASP A 342 2.46 -32.41 -13.92
CA ASP A 342 3.48 -31.40 -14.23
C ASP A 342 4.80 -32.02 -14.71
N GLY A 343 4.91 -33.36 -14.70
CA GLY A 343 6.08 -34.10 -15.14
C GLY A 343 7.12 -34.39 -14.05
N ASP A 344 6.84 -34.04 -12.79
CA ASP A 344 7.73 -34.36 -11.68
C ASP A 344 7.74 -35.86 -11.40
N VAL A 345 8.94 -36.40 -11.18
CA VAL A 345 9.15 -37.83 -10.92
C VAL A 345 9.61 -38.03 -9.48
N PHE A 346 8.88 -38.86 -8.74
CA PHE A 346 9.27 -39.36 -7.42
C PHE A 346 9.39 -40.88 -7.49
N ALA A 347 10.57 -41.44 -7.17
CA ALA A 347 10.85 -42.87 -7.33
C ALA A 347 11.39 -43.50 -6.03
N PRO A 348 10.58 -43.60 -4.96
CA PRO A 348 10.94 -44.27 -3.73
C PRO A 348 11.33 -45.73 -3.96
N ARG A 349 12.39 -46.17 -3.28
CA ARG A 349 13.00 -47.49 -3.44
C ARG A 349 12.97 -48.25 -2.11
N LEU A 350 12.45 -49.47 -2.12
CA LEU A 350 12.49 -50.41 -1.01
C LEU A 350 13.36 -51.62 -1.38
N THR A 351 14.45 -51.85 -0.65
CA THR A 351 15.42 -52.89 -1.01
C THR A 351 15.35 -54.09 -0.08
N PHE A 352 15.35 -55.29 -0.66
CA PHE A 352 15.47 -56.56 0.04
C PHE A 352 16.75 -57.28 -0.39
N ALA A 353 17.37 -58.01 0.52
CA ALA A 353 18.39 -59.00 0.21
C ALA A 353 17.70 -60.37 0.14
N LEU A 354 17.77 -61.00 -1.03
CA LEU A 354 17.22 -62.33 -1.31
C LEU A 354 18.37 -63.34 -1.33
N THR A 355 18.30 -64.34 -0.46
CA THR A 355 19.20 -65.50 -0.43
C THR A 355 18.40 -66.79 -0.62
N PRO A 356 19.05 -67.96 -0.76
CA PRO A 356 18.35 -69.25 -0.87
C PRO A 356 17.39 -69.56 0.30
N THR A 357 17.63 -68.98 1.48
CA THR A 357 16.88 -69.33 2.71
C THR A 357 15.94 -68.22 3.18
N GLN A 358 16.22 -66.96 2.86
CA GLN A 358 15.50 -65.82 3.40
C GLN A 358 15.39 -64.64 2.42
N LEU A 359 14.33 -63.86 2.58
CA LEU A 359 14.18 -62.51 2.03
C LEU A 359 14.15 -61.53 3.19
N THR A 360 15.13 -60.62 3.25
CA THR A 360 15.33 -59.71 4.38
C THR A 360 15.29 -58.25 3.94
N LEU A 361 14.59 -57.40 4.68
CA LEU A 361 14.54 -55.97 4.41
C LEU A 361 15.88 -55.29 4.70
N VAL A 362 16.41 -54.56 3.72
CA VAL A 362 17.62 -53.73 3.88
C VAL A 362 17.24 -52.37 4.45
N GLY A 363 17.96 -51.90 5.47
CA GLY A 363 17.72 -50.60 6.12
C GLY A 363 16.69 -50.61 7.26
N GLY A 364 16.05 -51.76 7.55
CA GLY A 364 15.13 -51.92 8.68
C GLY A 364 13.90 -51.00 8.62
N ASN A 365 13.28 -50.69 9.76
CA ASN A 365 12.02 -49.93 9.79
C ASN A 365 12.11 -48.54 9.16
N ALA A 366 13.30 -47.92 9.18
CA ALA A 366 13.48 -46.60 8.61
C ALA A 366 13.33 -46.60 7.08
N SER A 367 13.67 -47.69 6.39
CA SER A 367 13.53 -47.79 4.93
C SER A 367 12.08 -47.99 4.47
N LEU A 368 11.16 -48.32 5.39
CA LEU A 368 9.73 -48.42 5.09
C LEU A 368 9.06 -47.07 4.83
N THR A 369 9.70 -45.94 5.16
CA THR A 369 9.17 -44.60 4.87
C THR A 369 10.20 -43.81 4.09
N VAL A 370 9.85 -43.45 2.86
CA VAL A 370 10.69 -42.64 1.98
C VAL A 370 9.99 -41.31 1.77
N ALA A 371 10.60 -40.24 2.28
CA ALA A 371 10.18 -38.89 1.98
C ALA A 371 11.00 -38.35 0.82
N ASP A 372 10.35 -37.54 -0.01
CA ASP A 372 11.04 -36.82 -1.05
C ASP A 372 11.86 -35.68 -0.44
N THR A 373 13.18 -35.78 -0.61
CA THR A 373 14.12 -34.78 -0.09
C THR A 373 14.51 -33.75 -1.15
N THR A 374 13.92 -33.83 -2.36
CA THR A 374 14.12 -32.78 -3.35
C THR A 374 13.56 -31.46 -2.81
N ALA A 375 14.48 -30.51 -2.68
CA ALA A 375 14.22 -29.15 -2.31
C ALA A 375 13.81 -28.42 -3.60
N THR A 376 12.55 -28.02 -3.69
CA THR A 376 12.08 -27.25 -4.84
C THR A 376 12.15 -25.77 -4.46
N ASP A 377 12.93 -25.01 -5.23
CA ASP A 377 12.98 -23.57 -5.09
C ASP A 377 11.64 -22.98 -5.53
N ARG A 378 10.80 -22.59 -4.55
CA ARG A 378 9.53 -21.93 -4.81
C ARG A 378 9.71 -20.45 -4.53
N ALA A 379 9.57 -19.63 -5.56
CA ALA A 379 9.51 -18.18 -5.40
C ALA A 379 8.20 -17.83 -4.66
N THR A 380 8.30 -17.49 -3.38
CA THR A 380 7.19 -16.99 -2.58
C THR A 380 7.32 -15.48 -2.43
N ARG A 381 6.24 -14.72 -2.67
CA ARG A 381 6.25 -13.27 -2.42
C ARG A 381 6.21 -13.03 -0.91
N ALA A 382 7.27 -12.42 -0.38
CA ALA A 382 7.36 -11.96 1.01
C ALA A 382 7.21 -10.43 1.07
N ASP A 383 6.76 -9.92 2.22
CA ASP A 383 6.70 -8.48 2.47
C ASP A 383 8.11 -7.89 2.47
N ASN A 384 8.34 -6.88 1.63
CA ASN A 384 9.63 -6.18 1.64
C ASN A 384 9.76 -5.36 2.93
N THR A 385 10.86 -5.52 3.66
CA THR A 385 11.13 -4.81 4.90
C THR A 385 12.35 -3.89 4.77
N LEU A 386 12.33 -2.79 5.53
CA LEU A 386 13.43 -1.86 5.62
C LEU A 386 13.96 -1.85 7.04
N GLY A 387 15.27 -2.09 7.18
CA GLY A 387 15.96 -2.00 8.48
C GLY A 387 16.11 -0.55 8.90
N ILE A 388 15.54 -0.20 10.06
CA ILE A 388 15.72 1.09 10.74
C ILE A 388 16.35 0.78 12.10
N GLY A 389 17.68 0.77 12.16
CA GLY A 389 18.42 0.30 13.34
C GLY A 389 18.19 -1.20 13.57
N ASP A 390 17.75 -1.57 14.79
CA ASP A 390 17.45 -2.96 15.17
C ASP A 390 16.04 -3.43 14.77
N TYR A 391 15.23 -2.54 14.18
CA TYR A 391 13.85 -2.84 13.81
C TYR A 391 13.70 -3.04 12.31
N GLN A 392 12.98 -4.10 11.92
CA GLN A 392 12.50 -4.28 10.56
C GLN A 392 11.07 -3.75 10.46
N VAL A 393 10.86 -2.81 9.53
CA VAL A 393 9.54 -2.23 9.27
C VAL A 393 9.16 -2.54 7.85
N SER A 394 7.95 -3.07 7.63
CA SER A 394 7.47 -3.33 6.28
C SER A 394 7.41 -2.04 5.46
N VAL A 395 7.80 -2.11 4.19
CA VAL A 395 7.73 -0.99 3.25
C VAL A 395 6.29 -0.47 3.18
N SER A 396 5.31 -1.38 3.27
CA SER A 396 3.89 -1.06 3.33
C SER A 396 3.50 -0.18 4.52
N ALA A 397 3.98 -0.49 5.73
CA ALA A 397 3.77 0.34 6.91
C ALA A 397 4.45 1.71 6.81
N LEU A 398 5.65 1.77 6.22
CA LEU A 398 6.35 3.03 5.96
C LEU A 398 5.58 3.91 4.97
N ARG A 399 4.94 3.32 3.96
CA ARG A 399 4.06 4.04 3.04
C ARG A 399 2.87 4.66 3.78
N THR A 400 2.24 3.94 4.70
CA THR A 400 1.12 4.47 5.50
C THR A 400 1.55 5.63 6.38
N ALA A 401 2.65 5.45 7.11
CA ALA A 401 3.20 6.46 7.99
C ALA A 401 3.56 7.74 7.21
N SER A 402 4.15 7.59 6.03
CA SER A 402 4.53 8.72 5.17
C SER A 402 3.34 9.59 4.77
N ILE A 403 2.22 8.97 4.36
CA ILE A 403 1.02 9.67 3.91
C ILE A 403 0.36 10.38 5.09
N LEU A 404 0.20 9.71 6.23
CA LEU A 404 -0.38 10.32 7.43
C LEU A 404 0.43 11.54 7.87
N LEU A 405 1.75 11.40 7.91
CA LEU A 405 2.65 12.50 8.26
C LEU A 405 2.55 13.65 7.24
N ALA A 406 2.54 13.37 5.93
CA ALA A 406 2.37 14.39 4.89
C ALA A 406 1.03 15.14 5.02
N LEU A 407 -0.07 14.42 5.29
CA LEU A 407 -1.40 15.01 5.52
C LEU A 407 -1.43 15.92 6.76
N THR A 408 -0.74 15.54 7.85
CA THR A 408 -0.61 16.42 9.02
C THR A 408 0.15 17.71 8.69
N GLY A 409 1.19 17.63 7.86
CA GLY A 409 1.91 18.79 7.35
C GLY A 409 1.01 19.73 6.54
N LEU A 410 0.23 19.18 5.61
CA LEU A 410 -0.73 19.96 4.82
C LEU A 410 -1.81 20.61 5.68
N LEU A 411 -2.38 19.89 6.65
CA LEU A 411 -3.37 20.43 7.58
C LEU A 411 -2.82 21.60 8.39
N THR A 412 -1.59 21.51 8.91
CA THR A 412 -0.98 22.60 9.67
C THR A 412 -0.69 23.83 8.82
N LEU A 413 -0.28 23.67 7.56
CA LEU A 413 -0.14 24.78 6.62
C LEU A 413 -1.49 25.41 6.23
N GLY A 414 -2.53 24.59 6.01
CA GLY A 414 -3.88 25.06 5.74
C GLY A 414 -4.43 25.89 6.91
N LEU A 415 -4.25 25.42 8.14
CA LEU A 415 -4.63 26.14 9.36
C LEU A 415 -3.83 27.44 9.53
N LEU A 416 -2.54 27.43 9.18
CA LEU A 416 -1.71 28.63 9.17
C LEU A 416 -2.26 29.67 8.18
N GLY A 417 -2.56 29.25 6.95
CA GLY A 417 -3.21 30.08 5.93
C GLY A 417 -4.53 30.67 6.44
N LEU A 418 -5.28 29.90 7.23
CA LEU A 418 -6.53 30.34 7.84
C LEU A 418 -6.33 31.46 8.87
N VAL A 419 -5.29 31.34 9.71
CA VAL A 419 -4.96 32.35 10.74
C VAL A 419 -4.37 33.61 10.10
N THR A 420 -3.52 33.49 9.08
CA THR A 420 -2.91 34.63 8.40
C THR A 420 -3.88 35.34 7.46
N GLY A 421 -4.77 34.60 6.79
CA GLY A 421 -5.80 35.15 5.88
C GLY A 421 -6.94 35.87 6.61
N ARG A 422 -7.18 35.56 7.88
CA ARG A 422 -8.13 36.31 8.75
C ARG A 422 -7.67 37.73 9.07
N ARG A 423 -6.40 38.08 8.83
CA ARG A 423 -5.96 39.48 8.86
C ARG A 423 -6.39 40.14 7.57
N SER A 424 -7.63 40.62 7.58
CA SER A 424 -8.13 41.67 6.68
C SER A 424 -6.97 42.61 6.38
N THR A 425 -6.66 42.80 5.09
CA THR A 425 -5.79 43.87 4.60
C THR A 425 -6.16 45.13 5.38
N ASN A 426 -5.33 45.49 6.34
CA ASN A 426 -5.58 46.62 7.21
C ASN A 426 -5.40 47.82 6.28
N GLU A 427 -6.49 48.35 5.72
CA GLU A 427 -6.49 49.40 4.70
C GLU A 427 -5.68 50.61 5.18
N ALA A 428 -5.88 50.96 6.45
CA ALA A 428 -4.99 51.71 7.33
C ALA A 428 -3.48 51.50 7.11
N ALA A 429 -3.02 50.24 7.22
CA ALA A 429 -1.61 49.87 7.10
C ALA A 429 -1.11 49.86 5.64
N ALA A 430 -2.01 49.77 4.66
CA ALA A 430 -1.67 49.94 3.25
C ALA A 430 -1.52 51.44 2.90
N ILE A 431 -2.46 52.26 3.36
CA ILE A 431 -2.44 53.72 3.25
C ILE A 431 -1.17 54.29 3.88
N LYS A 432 -0.89 53.91 5.13
CA LYS A 432 0.31 54.37 5.85
C LYS A 432 1.62 53.97 5.17
N ARG A 433 1.68 52.83 4.47
CA ARG A 433 2.91 52.43 3.74
C ARG A 433 3.12 53.23 2.47
N ARG A 434 2.04 53.54 1.75
CA ARG A 434 2.09 54.19 0.43
C ARG A 434 2.15 55.71 0.52
N TYR A 435 1.45 56.29 1.48
CA TYR A 435 1.25 57.75 1.61
C TYR A 435 1.87 58.32 2.89
N ALA A 436 2.84 57.60 3.50
CA ALA A 436 3.59 58.06 4.67
C ALA A 436 4.07 59.53 4.58
N PRO A 437 4.55 60.05 3.43
CA PRO A 437 5.11 61.40 3.36
C PRO A 437 4.07 62.52 3.54
N ILE A 438 2.81 62.27 3.17
CA ILE A 438 1.74 63.29 3.20
C ILE A 438 0.84 63.18 4.43
N LEU A 439 1.08 62.19 5.31
CA LEU A 439 0.26 61.92 6.48
C LEU A 439 0.79 62.66 7.71
N LEU A 440 -0.05 63.52 8.29
CA LEU A 440 0.20 64.20 9.55
C LEU A 440 -0.70 63.60 10.65
N HIS A 441 -0.11 63.12 11.73
CA HIS A 441 -0.89 62.64 12.86
C HIS A 441 -1.32 63.81 13.75
N VAL A 442 -2.63 63.94 13.99
CA VAL A 442 -3.21 65.01 14.81
C VAL A 442 -4.14 64.44 15.88
N GLU A 443 -4.46 65.25 16.88
CA GLU A 443 -5.54 64.95 17.83
C GLU A 443 -6.91 65.12 17.15
N PRO A 444 -7.99 64.50 17.68
CA PRO A 444 -9.32 64.59 17.08
C PRO A 444 -9.80 66.04 16.99
N VAL A 445 -9.89 66.57 15.77
CA VAL A 445 -10.42 67.92 15.53
C VAL A 445 -11.91 67.84 15.25
N THR A 446 -12.72 68.62 15.98
CA THR A 446 -14.12 68.84 15.64
C THR A 446 -14.23 69.86 14.52
N SER A 447 -14.99 69.55 13.46
CA SER A 447 -15.25 70.48 12.38
C SER A 447 -15.94 71.75 12.92
N PRO A 448 -15.46 72.96 12.59
CA PRO A 448 -16.12 74.21 12.97
C PRO A 448 -17.56 74.26 12.44
N PRO A 449 -18.54 74.75 13.23
CA PRO A 449 -19.93 74.87 12.77
C PRO A 449 -20.03 75.81 11.56
N GLY A 450 -20.81 75.41 10.55
CA GLY A 450 -21.04 76.20 9.33
C GLY A 450 -20.13 75.87 8.13
N ARG A 451 -19.20 74.92 8.24
CA ARG A 451 -18.36 74.46 7.12
C ARG A 451 -18.84 73.13 6.54
N PRO A 452 -18.96 72.98 5.20
CA PRO A 452 -19.38 71.72 4.59
C PRO A 452 -18.30 70.63 4.74
N VAL A 453 -18.74 69.41 5.09
CA VAL A 453 -17.90 68.22 5.15
C VAL A 453 -18.31 67.27 4.03
N ILE A 454 -17.39 66.94 3.14
CA ILE A 454 -17.61 66.05 2.00
C ILE A 454 -16.94 64.71 2.30
N ASP A 455 -17.72 63.64 2.37
CA ASP A 455 -17.19 62.28 2.56
C ASP A 455 -16.71 61.72 1.21
N VAL A 456 -15.41 61.43 1.13
CA VAL A 456 -14.73 60.84 -0.03
C VAL A 456 -14.83 59.32 0.04
N THR A 457 -15.15 58.69 -1.08
CA THR A 457 -15.40 57.24 -1.17
C THR A 457 -14.12 56.40 -1.11
N ASP A 458 -12.99 56.95 -1.55
CA ASP A 458 -11.69 56.26 -1.59
C ASP A 458 -10.52 57.15 -1.16
N PHE A 459 -9.56 56.57 -0.44
CA PHE A 459 -8.37 57.30 0.02
C PHE A 459 -7.51 57.87 -1.13
N PRO A 460 -7.31 57.18 -2.28
CA PRO A 460 -6.52 57.73 -3.38
C PRO A 460 -7.07 59.05 -3.95
N ALA A 461 -8.38 59.26 -4.01
CA ALA A 461 -8.94 60.56 -4.41
C ALA A 461 -8.59 61.66 -3.40
N LEU A 462 -8.66 61.36 -2.10
CA LEU A 462 -8.24 62.28 -1.04
C LEU A 462 -6.73 62.60 -1.14
N ALA A 463 -5.90 61.61 -1.44
CA ALA A 463 -4.46 61.79 -1.61
C ALA A 463 -4.13 62.65 -2.85
N ARG A 464 -4.81 62.44 -3.98
CA ARG A 464 -4.64 63.28 -5.19
C ARG A 464 -5.02 64.73 -4.94
N LEU A 465 -6.07 64.96 -4.15
CA LEU A 465 -6.48 66.30 -3.75
C LEU A 465 -5.40 66.97 -2.90
N ALA A 466 -4.87 66.25 -1.91
CA ALA A 466 -3.78 66.75 -1.07
C ALA A 466 -2.52 67.07 -1.89
N GLU A 467 -2.11 66.17 -2.79
CA GLU A 467 -0.93 66.36 -3.63
C GLU A 467 -1.09 67.53 -4.62
N ARG A 468 -2.25 67.69 -5.25
CA ARG A 468 -2.50 68.75 -6.25
C ARG A 468 -2.38 70.15 -5.65
N TYR A 469 -2.83 70.33 -4.42
CA TYR A 469 -2.83 71.62 -3.73
C TYR A 469 -1.68 71.77 -2.72
N GLY A 470 -0.77 70.79 -2.64
CA GLY A 470 0.35 70.83 -1.69
C GLY A 470 -0.07 70.75 -0.22
N LEU A 471 -1.22 70.14 0.07
CA LEU A 471 -1.80 70.01 1.40
C LEU A 471 -1.35 68.72 2.08
N LEU A 472 -1.40 68.69 3.42
CA LEU A 472 -1.17 67.48 4.22
C LEU A 472 -2.49 66.80 4.57
N VAL A 473 -2.47 65.47 4.62
CA VAL A 473 -3.59 64.64 5.07
C VAL A 473 -3.48 64.45 6.58
N MET A 474 -4.38 65.08 7.32
CA MET A 474 -4.48 64.91 8.77
C MET A 474 -5.16 63.59 9.10
N HIS A 475 -4.59 62.82 10.03
CA HIS A 475 -5.08 61.50 10.39
C HIS A 475 -5.10 61.28 11.91
N TRP A 476 -6.21 60.75 12.40
CA TRP A 476 -6.34 60.27 13.78
C TRP A 476 -7.19 59.00 13.85
N THR A 477 -7.10 58.33 15.00
CA THR A 477 -7.84 57.10 15.28
C THR A 477 -8.69 57.31 16.53
N ARG A 478 -9.99 57.02 16.44
CA ARG A 478 -10.91 57.03 17.59
C ARG A 478 -11.81 55.80 17.51
N SER A 479 -11.87 55.02 18.60
CA SER A 479 -12.74 53.83 18.69
C SER A 479 -12.57 52.86 17.51
N ASP A 480 -11.32 52.53 17.16
CA ASP A 480 -10.94 51.67 16.01
C ASP A 480 -11.38 52.15 14.61
N VAL A 481 -11.85 53.40 14.48
CA VAL A 481 -12.09 54.05 13.19
C VAL A 481 -10.93 55.00 12.88
N GLU A 482 -10.23 54.78 11.77
CA GLU A 482 -9.25 55.73 11.24
C GLU A 482 -9.97 56.77 10.38
N THR A 483 -9.73 58.04 10.71
CA THR A 483 -10.28 59.18 9.96
C THR A 483 -9.13 59.97 9.35
N TYR A 484 -9.27 60.25 8.06
CA TYR A 484 -8.34 61.01 7.24
C TYR A 484 -9.05 62.25 6.71
N ILE A 485 -8.45 63.42 6.84
CA ILE A 485 -9.05 64.67 6.37
C ILE A 485 -8.05 65.56 5.62
N VAL A 486 -8.57 66.32 4.67
CA VAL A 486 -7.88 67.40 3.97
C VAL A 486 -8.78 68.64 4.05
N HIS A 487 -8.22 69.80 4.37
CA HIS A 487 -8.96 71.06 4.40
C HIS A 487 -8.53 71.91 3.22
N ASP A 488 -9.49 72.36 2.42
CA ASP A 488 -9.27 73.22 1.25
C ASP A 488 -10.36 74.28 1.19
N ASP A 489 -9.98 75.55 1.13
CA ASP A 489 -10.84 76.75 0.99
C ASP A 489 -12.19 76.70 1.73
N GLY A 490 -12.17 76.32 3.02
CA GLY A 490 -13.37 76.28 3.87
C GLY A 490 -14.19 74.98 3.79
N ILE A 491 -13.81 74.03 2.93
CA ILE A 491 -14.42 72.71 2.78
C ILE A 491 -13.52 71.64 3.45
N THR A 492 -14.13 70.68 4.14
CA THR A 492 -13.40 69.54 4.73
C THR A 492 -13.69 68.26 3.96
N TYR A 493 -12.68 67.67 3.33
CA TYR A 493 -12.80 66.37 2.68
C TYR A 493 -12.40 65.28 3.66
N ARG A 494 -13.25 64.28 3.86
CA ARG A 494 -13.07 63.24 4.88
C ARG A 494 -13.16 61.85 4.27
N TYR A 495 -12.21 61.00 4.62
CA TYR A 495 -12.25 59.57 4.34
C TYR A 495 -12.17 58.80 5.66
N ARG A 496 -13.05 57.82 5.85
CA ARG A 496 -13.05 56.94 7.03
C ARG A 496 -12.88 55.49 6.57
N THR A 497 -11.93 54.79 7.18
CA THR A 497 -11.80 53.35 6.94
C THR A 497 -13.06 52.67 7.45
N SER A 498 -13.78 52.01 6.55
CA SER A 498 -15.14 51.51 6.79
C SER A 498 -15.31 50.71 8.08
N THR A 499 -16.13 51.23 9.00
CA THR A 499 -17.04 50.42 9.81
C THR A 499 -18.44 50.85 9.38
N ASN A 500 -19.11 50.02 8.57
CA ASN A 500 -20.49 50.14 8.04
C ASN A 500 -21.11 51.55 7.95
N PRO A 501 -21.45 52.07 6.76
CA PRO A 501 -22.29 53.27 6.67
C PRO A 501 -23.66 52.96 7.30
N SER A 502 -24.00 53.66 8.38
CA SER A 502 -25.39 53.76 8.84
C SER A 502 -26.17 54.55 7.76
N PRO A 503 -27.31 54.06 7.27
CA PRO A 503 -28.06 54.76 6.24
C PRO A 503 -28.58 56.08 6.77
N ALA A 504 -28.56 57.09 5.90
CA ALA A 504 -28.96 58.46 6.15
C ALA A 504 -30.29 58.56 6.92
N SER A 505 -30.30 59.38 7.97
CA SER A 505 -31.51 59.89 8.59
C SER A 505 -32.23 60.78 7.59
N THR A 506 -33.22 60.23 6.88
CA THR A 506 -34.22 61.02 6.16
C THR A 506 -35.01 61.83 7.18
N SER A 507 -34.87 63.15 7.13
CA SER A 507 -35.69 64.11 7.86
C SER A 507 -37.16 63.95 7.45
N THR A 508 -38.00 63.45 8.35
CA THR A 508 -39.46 63.46 8.20
C THR A 508 -39.93 64.90 8.33
N SER A 509 -40.37 65.52 7.23
CA SER A 509 -41.12 66.77 7.25
C SER A 509 -42.52 66.51 7.77
N THR A 510 -42.80 67.04 8.95
CA THR A 510 -44.13 67.22 9.52
C THR A 510 -44.96 68.17 8.63
N THR A 511 -46.08 67.71 8.10
CA THR A 511 -47.20 68.58 7.69
C THR A 511 -48.41 68.20 8.50
N SER A 512 -48.83 69.14 9.35
CA SER A 512 -50.01 69.10 10.20
C SER A 512 -51.32 69.05 9.41
N ALA A 513 -52.28 68.41 10.06
CA ALA A 513 -53.72 68.33 9.84
C ALA A 513 -54.43 69.64 9.44
N VAL A 514 -55.58 69.51 8.78
CA VAL A 514 -56.88 70.01 9.27
C VAL A 514 -58.03 69.09 8.78
N PRO A 515 -59.03 68.76 9.62
CA PRO A 515 -60.20 67.91 9.33
C PRO A 515 -61.46 68.73 9.03
N THR A 516 -62.56 68.09 8.55
CA THR A 516 -63.92 68.10 9.17
C THR A 516 -65.04 67.63 8.21
N SER A 517 -65.98 66.87 8.79
CA SER A 517 -67.45 66.75 8.55
C SER A 517 -67.97 66.61 7.10
N THR A 518 -68.85 65.68 6.77
CA THR A 518 -70.04 65.18 7.50
C THR A 518 -70.48 63.86 6.89
#